data_AF-A0A3D0ZCT6-F1
#
_entry.id   AF-A0A3D0ZCT6-F1
#
_cell.length_a   1.000
_cell.length_b   1.000
_cell.length_c   1.000
_cell.angle_alpha   90.00
_cell.angle_beta   90.00
_cell.angle_gamma   90.00
#
_symmetry.space_group_name_H-M   'P 1'
#
loop_
_entity.id
_entity.type
_entity.pdbx_description
1 polymer ?
#
loop_
_entity_poly.entity_id
_entity_poly.type
_entity_poly.pdbx_seq_one_letter_code
_entity_poly.pdbx_strand_id
1 'polypeptide(L)'
;MRLAILGGSFNPVHVGHLFLAEEALASLDYDRIVMIPACRSPFKLAAAGMESTGIDRLEMLAASIAGDPRLTVDDCELKREGVSYTIDTLKDIIGRYMPAGKPGLIIGDDLAANFLDWHKSTEILDLADIIIARRVHTDGFSCSFPYQRITNEIINISSEMVRNRIAEKKAWHYMIPAEARAIIEDRGLYGSAAEDSGGSFRGDTAERDQGRKNLIFSVEQTARREMSLNRFIHSRNTALLAWDLCRRFGIDPELGYLAGIAHDLGKPLKEQTLLALAKKDGGGLSKLERKKPALLHGRAAALLLRERFGVDNADVLEAVAMHTGGGANMCPLAKIVYIADKMEVSREKADPALRAMCYTENDLDRVFFAVFDDAVSWLRSRKIDLSEETLRLLEKREGKIFEKDKN
;
A
#
# COMPACT_ATOMS: atom_id res chain seq x y z
N MET A 1 13.11 -8.68 2.80
CA MET A 1 12.94 -7.28 2.38
C MET A 1 13.54 -6.38 3.45
N ARG A 2 14.52 -5.54 3.08
CA ARG A 2 15.02 -4.47 3.93
C ARG A 2 14.08 -3.26 3.80
N LEU A 3 13.74 -2.63 4.92
CA LEU A 3 12.72 -1.58 4.98
C LEU A 3 13.30 -0.32 5.63
N ALA A 4 12.96 0.86 5.11
CA ALA A 4 13.23 2.13 5.75
C ALA A 4 11.93 2.89 6.04
N ILE A 5 11.97 3.80 7.01
CA ILE A 5 10.82 4.55 7.51
C ILE A 5 11.12 6.04 7.34
N LEU A 6 10.18 6.76 6.73
CA LEU A 6 10.20 8.21 6.62
C LEU A 6 8.96 8.78 7.31
N GLY A 7 9.13 9.20 8.56
CA GLY A 7 8.08 9.83 9.36
C GLY A 7 8.01 11.34 9.12
N GLY A 8 6.81 11.91 9.13
CA GLY A 8 6.66 13.35 8.94
C GLY A 8 5.23 13.86 9.10
N SER A 9 5.06 15.17 9.23
CA SER A 9 3.72 15.76 9.20
C SER A 9 3.09 15.67 7.80
N PHE A 10 3.86 15.82 6.72
CA PHE A 10 3.34 15.84 5.34
C PHE A 10 2.13 16.77 5.16
N ASN A 11 2.24 18.03 5.59
CA ASN A 11 1.12 19.00 5.63
C ASN A 11 1.37 20.22 4.72
N PRO A 12 1.41 20.10 3.38
CA PRO A 12 1.25 18.86 2.59
C PRO A 12 2.58 18.12 2.36
N VAL A 13 2.52 16.92 1.79
CA VAL A 13 3.67 16.27 1.14
C VAL A 13 4.19 17.17 0.00
N HIS A 14 5.49 17.13 -0.27
CA HIS A 14 6.15 17.98 -1.26
C HIS A 14 7.34 17.25 -1.89
N VAL A 15 7.86 17.77 -3.00
CA VAL A 15 8.91 17.10 -3.79
C VAL A 15 10.16 16.78 -2.97
N GLY A 16 10.52 17.63 -2.01
CA GLY A 16 11.63 17.33 -1.08
C GLY A 16 11.46 16.04 -0.28
N HIS A 17 10.24 15.66 0.13
CA HIS A 17 10.03 14.40 0.84
C HIS A 17 10.24 13.19 -0.08
N LEU A 18 9.74 13.26 -1.31
CA LEU A 18 9.87 12.18 -2.29
C LEU A 18 11.32 12.02 -2.75
N PHE A 19 12.02 13.14 -2.96
CA PHE A 19 13.43 13.15 -3.30
C PHE A 19 14.27 12.47 -2.22
N LEU A 20 14.02 12.74 -0.94
CA LEU A 20 14.71 12.05 0.16
C LEU A 20 14.44 10.55 0.18
N ALA A 21 13.21 10.13 -0.12
CA ALA A 21 12.86 8.73 -0.20
C ALA A 21 13.59 8.04 -1.36
N GLU A 22 13.61 8.66 -2.54
CA GLU A 22 14.32 8.16 -3.72
C GLU A 22 15.83 8.07 -3.50
N GLU A 23 16.44 9.10 -2.92
CA GLU A 23 17.87 9.14 -2.59
C GLU A 23 18.26 8.04 -1.60
N ALA A 24 17.43 7.79 -0.57
CA ALA A 24 17.66 6.72 0.37
C ALA A 24 17.58 5.34 -0.29
N LEU A 25 16.61 5.12 -1.20
CA LEU A 25 16.51 3.88 -1.98
C LEU A 25 17.67 3.70 -2.97
N ALA A 26 18.18 4.78 -3.55
CA ALA A 26 19.27 4.73 -4.52
C ALA A 26 20.65 4.57 -3.88
N SER A 27 20.86 5.16 -2.71
CA SER A 27 22.16 5.22 -2.03
C SER A 27 22.39 4.08 -1.06
N LEU A 28 21.33 3.44 -0.56
CA LEU A 28 21.39 2.45 0.52
C LEU A 28 20.67 1.17 0.11
N ASP A 29 21.03 0.06 0.77
CA ASP A 29 20.44 -1.26 0.52
C ASP A 29 19.07 -1.39 1.22
N TYR A 30 18.06 -0.66 0.76
CA TYR A 30 16.67 -0.82 1.21
C TYR A 30 15.76 -1.11 0.02
N ASP A 31 14.87 -2.09 0.16
CA ASP A 31 13.94 -2.47 -0.91
C ASP A 31 12.71 -1.55 -0.96
N ARG A 32 12.29 -1.03 0.20
CA ARG A 32 11.04 -0.26 0.36
C ARG A 32 11.14 0.79 1.46
N ILE A 33 10.48 1.93 1.23
CA ILE A 33 10.24 2.97 2.25
C ILE A 33 8.77 3.01 2.65
N VAL A 34 8.53 2.97 3.96
CA VAL A 34 7.22 3.23 4.58
C VAL A 34 7.15 4.69 5.02
N MET A 35 6.27 5.45 4.40
CA MET A 35 6.01 6.85 4.74
C MET A 35 4.88 6.92 5.77
N ILE A 36 5.14 7.55 6.91
CA ILE A 36 4.21 7.53 8.07
C ILE A 36 3.78 8.95 8.43
N PRO A 37 2.54 9.35 8.10
CA PRO A 37 2.02 10.65 8.50
C PRO A 37 1.75 10.70 10.00
N ALA A 38 2.42 11.62 10.68
CA ALA A 38 2.29 11.78 12.12
C ALA A 38 0.89 12.27 12.51
N CYS A 39 0.29 11.73 13.57
CA CYS A 39 -0.97 12.23 14.12
C CYS A 39 -0.77 13.62 14.70
N ARG A 40 0.06 13.70 15.75
CA ARG A 40 0.59 14.95 16.28
C ARG A 40 2.09 14.81 16.44
N SER A 41 2.84 15.63 15.71
CA SER A 41 4.28 15.65 15.86
C SER A 41 4.63 16.18 17.27
N PRO A 42 5.48 15.47 18.03
CA PRO A 42 5.93 15.96 19.34
C PRO A 42 6.63 17.33 19.25
N PHE A 43 7.17 17.68 18.07
CA PHE A 43 7.88 18.93 17.81
C PHE A 43 7.00 20.08 17.33
N LYS A 44 5.70 19.85 17.07
CA LYS A 44 4.76 20.87 16.52
C LYS A 44 3.47 21.02 17.32
N LEU A 45 3.52 20.85 18.64
CA LEU A 45 2.33 20.90 19.51
C LEU A 45 1.60 22.26 19.52
N ALA A 46 2.20 23.33 19.00
CA ALA A 46 1.70 24.71 19.08
C ALA A 46 1.21 25.33 17.75
N ALA A 47 1.25 24.62 16.62
CA ALA A 47 0.86 25.19 15.32
C ALA A 47 -0.65 25.06 15.09
N ALA A 48 -1.45 25.95 15.70
CA ALA A 48 -2.87 26.09 15.41
C ALA A 48 -3.06 27.06 14.23
N GLY A 49 -3.43 26.56 13.05
CA GLY A 49 -3.88 27.39 11.93
C GLY A 49 -3.69 26.78 10.55
N MET A 50 -4.80 26.67 9.79
CA MET A 50 -4.91 26.22 8.38
C MET A 50 -4.40 24.80 8.11
N GLU A 51 -5.00 23.81 8.77
CA GLU A 51 -4.55 22.43 8.69
C GLU A 51 -5.51 21.54 7.89
N SER A 52 -4.95 20.84 6.91
CA SER A 52 -5.55 19.63 6.37
C SER A 52 -5.65 18.58 7.48
N THR A 53 -6.72 17.80 7.52
CA THR A 53 -6.90 16.73 8.51
C THR A 53 -5.83 15.63 8.37
N GLY A 54 -5.70 14.75 9.37
CA GLY A 54 -4.83 13.56 9.23
C GLY A 54 -5.19 12.71 8.02
N ILE A 55 -6.48 12.61 7.71
CA ILE A 55 -7.01 11.91 6.53
C ILE A 55 -6.57 12.63 5.25
N ASP A 56 -6.71 13.95 5.16
CA ASP A 56 -6.25 14.70 3.98
C ASP A 56 -4.76 14.49 3.73
N ARG A 57 -3.93 14.49 4.78
CA ARG A 57 -2.48 14.26 4.68
C ARG A 57 -2.16 12.85 4.22
N LEU A 58 -2.88 11.86 4.77
CA LEU A 58 -2.78 10.47 4.36
C LEU A 58 -3.13 10.29 2.88
N GLU A 59 -4.22 10.93 2.44
CA GLU A 59 -4.65 10.90 1.04
C GLU A 59 -3.65 11.57 0.11
N MET A 60 -3.19 12.79 0.43
CA MET A 60 -2.17 13.50 -0.36
C MET A 60 -0.86 12.72 -0.45
N LEU A 61 -0.48 12.04 0.62
CA LEU A 61 0.71 11.21 0.64
C LEU A 61 0.53 9.96 -0.23
N ALA A 62 -0.55 9.19 -0.02
CA ALA A 62 -0.82 7.97 -0.79
C ALA A 62 -0.97 8.26 -2.28
N ALA A 63 -1.61 9.39 -2.60
CA ALA A 63 -1.72 9.95 -3.93
C ALA A 63 -0.38 10.18 -4.63
N SER A 64 0.56 10.78 -3.91
CA SER A 64 1.85 11.25 -4.41
C SER A 64 2.83 10.13 -4.73
N ILE A 65 2.59 8.94 -4.18
CA ILE A 65 3.46 7.78 -4.36
C ILE A 65 2.74 6.63 -5.08
N ALA A 66 1.60 6.91 -5.72
CA ALA A 66 0.88 5.93 -6.52
C ALA A 66 1.73 5.51 -7.73
N GLY A 67 1.78 4.21 -8.01
CA GLY A 67 2.57 3.62 -9.10
C GLY A 67 4.00 3.25 -8.75
N ASP A 68 4.54 3.64 -7.59
CA ASP A 68 5.86 3.22 -7.13
C ASP A 68 5.76 2.11 -6.05
N PRO A 69 6.05 0.84 -6.36
CA PRO A 69 5.98 -0.27 -5.40
C PRO A 69 7.09 -0.24 -4.33
N ARG A 70 8.10 0.62 -4.49
CA ARG A 70 9.16 0.84 -3.51
C ARG A 70 8.74 1.82 -2.42
N LEU A 71 7.62 2.52 -2.59
CA LEU A 71 7.07 3.44 -1.60
C LEU A 71 5.70 2.95 -1.13
N THR A 72 5.47 2.99 0.18
CA THR A 72 4.15 2.70 0.77
C THR A 72 3.79 3.72 1.84
N VAL A 73 2.50 3.85 2.14
CA VAL A 73 2.00 4.69 3.22
C VAL A 73 1.39 3.81 4.30
N ASP A 74 1.66 4.15 5.56
CA ASP A 74 1.08 3.46 6.71
C ASP A 74 0.46 4.46 7.68
N ASP A 75 -0.82 4.26 8.01
CA ASP A 75 -1.62 5.17 8.83
C ASP A 75 -1.56 4.85 10.33
N CYS A 76 -0.62 4.01 10.78
CA CYS A 76 -0.54 3.53 12.16
C CYS A 76 -0.51 4.65 13.20
N GLU A 77 0.20 5.75 12.93
CA GLU A 77 0.26 6.87 13.85
C GLU A 77 -1.07 7.63 13.93
N LEU A 78 -1.78 7.76 12.80
CA LEU A 78 -3.11 8.38 12.78
C LEU A 78 -4.12 7.53 13.54
N LYS A 79 -4.08 6.20 13.37
CA LYS A 79 -4.94 5.24 14.07
C LYS A 79 -4.68 5.17 15.57
N ARG A 80 -3.41 5.27 15.99
CA ARG A 80 -3.03 5.24 17.40
C ARG A 80 -3.52 6.47 18.17
N GLU A 81 -3.79 7.56 17.47
CA GLU A 81 -4.13 8.87 18.02
C GLU A 81 -3.04 9.41 18.97
N GLY A 82 -3.18 10.65 19.44
CA GLY A 82 -2.25 11.25 20.38
C GLY A 82 -0.89 11.65 19.79
N VAL A 83 0.16 11.62 20.63
CA VAL A 83 1.52 12.03 20.25
C VAL A 83 2.22 10.90 19.52
N SER A 84 2.80 11.21 18.37
CA SER A 84 3.57 10.27 17.56
C SER A 84 5.00 10.07 18.09
N TYR A 85 5.19 9.13 19.01
CA TYR A 85 6.53 8.71 19.42
C TYR A 85 7.12 7.69 18.43
N THR A 86 8.33 7.97 17.93
CA THR A 86 9.03 7.12 16.95
C THR A 86 9.28 5.72 17.45
N ILE A 87 9.55 5.53 18.76
CA ILE A 87 9.76 4.21 19.35
C ILE A 87 8.53 3.30 19.22
N ASP A 88 7.33 3.85 19.41
CA ASP A 88 6.09 3.07 19.30
C ASP A 88 5.82 2.71 17.84
N THR A 89 6.15 3.62 16.92
CA THR A 89 6.07 3.38 15.47
C THR A 89 7.03 2.30 15.01
N LEU A 90 8.29 2.32 15.49
CA LEU A 90 9.28 1.29 15.16
C LEU A 90 8.82 -0.10 15.61
N LYS A 91 8.33 -0.21 16.85
CA LYS A 91 7.82 -1.49 17.37
C LYS A 91 6.65 -2.03 16.55
N ASP A 92 5.71 -1.17 16.19
CA ASP A 92 4.56 -1.55 15.37
C ASP A 92 4.98 -1.98 13.95
N ILE A 93 5.84 -1.20 13.28
CA ILE A 93 6.33 -1.52 11.93
C ILE A 93 7.14 -2.81 11.92
N ILE A 94 8.04 -3.01 12.89
CA ILE A 94 8.82 -4.25 13.01
C ILE A 94 7.89 -5.45 13.19
N GLY A 95 6.86 -5.32 14.05
CA GLY A 95 5.89 -6.38 14.28
C GLY A 95 5.02 -6.71 13.06
N ARG A 96 4.58 -5.71 12.29
CA ARG A 96 3.68 -5.92 11.14
C ARG A 96 4.38 -6.27 9.84
N TYR A 97 5.52 -5.65 9.54
CA TYR A 97 6.24 -5.85 8.29
C TYR A 97 7.34 -6.91 8.38
N MET A 98 7.83 -7.22 9.57
CA MET A 98 8.90 -8.20 9.82
C MET A 98 10.10 -8.01 8.88
N PRO A 99 10.71 -6.81 8.86
CA PRO A 99 11.80 -6.50 7.94
C PRO A 99 13.02 -7.41 8.17
N ALA A 100 13.78 -7.64 7.10
CA ALA A 100 15.06 -8.32 7.18
C ALA A 100 16.10 -7.36 7.81
N GLY A 101 16.48 -7.62 9.06
CA GLY A 101 17.40 -6.76 9.81
C GLY A 101 16.71 -5.54 10.43
N LYS A 102 17.51 -4.56 10.88
CA LYS A 102 16.98 -3.31 11.44
C LYS A 102 16.35 -2.47 10.33
N PRO A 103 15.13 -1.92 10.52
CA PRO A 103 14.63 -0.91 9.61
C PRO A 103 15.51 0.35 9.63
N GLY A 104 15.65 1.02 8.49
CA GLY A 104 16.23 2.35 8.42
C GLY A 104 15.27 3.40 8.99
N LEU A 105 15.75 4.36 9.78
CA LEU A 105 14.98 5.52 10.21
C LEU A 105 15.55 6.78 9.55
N ILE A 106 14.84 7.30 8.54
CA ILE A 106 15.27 8.47 7.78
C ILE A 106 14.85 9.74 8.54
N ILE A 107 15.84 10.54 8.93
CA ILE A 107 15.66 11.85 9.56
C ILE A 107 16.54 12.90 8.86
N GLY A 108 16.11 14.16 8.89
CA GLY A 108 16.95 15.27 8.45
C GLY A 108 18.02 15.61 9.49
N ASP A 109 19.12 16.19 9.01
CA ASP A 109 20.19 16.75 9.85
C ASP A 109 19.69 17.85 10.82
N ASP A 110 18.59 18.53 10.50
CA ASP A 110 17.88 19.47 11.36
C ASP A 110 17.30 18.82 12.61
N LEU A 111 16.89 17.54 12.52
CA LEU A 111 16.33 16.78 13.63
C LEU A 111 17.40 15.98 14.38
N ALA A 112 18.46 15.57 13.69
CA ALA A 112 19.49 14.71 14.23
C ALA A 112 20.29 15.36 15.37
N ALA A 113 20.43 16.70 15.37
CA ALA A 113 21.12 17.44 16.43
C ALA A 113 20.52 17.19 17.82
N ASN A 114 19.19 17.02 17.91
CA ASN A 114 18.46 16.80 19.16
C ASN A 114 17.93 15.37 19.29
N PHE A 115 18.46 14.42 18.51
CA PHE A 115 17.95 13.06 18.46
C PHE A 115 17.99 12.35 19.83
N LEU A 116 19.01 12.62 20.64
CA LEU A 116 19.14 11.98 21.96
C LEU A 116 18.04 12.41 22.96
N ASP A 117 17.39 13.55 22.72
CA ASP A 117 16.24 14.02 23.52
C ASP A 117 14.92 13.33 23.14
N TRP A 118 14.91 12.52 22.07
CA TRP A 118 13.72 11.81 21.64
C TRP A 118 13.32 10.76 22.68
N HIS A 119 12.02 10.53 22.81
CA HIS A 119 11.48 9.55 23.74
C HIS A 119 12.07 8.16 23.48
N LYS A 120 12.83 7.64 24.45
CA LYS A 120 13.55 6.35 24.37
C LYS A 120 14.55 6.27 23.21
N SER A 121 15.29 7.35 22.96
CA SER A 121 16.32 7.45 21.91
C SER A 121 17.33 6.29 21.89
N THR A 122 17.75 5.77 23.05
CA THR A 122 18.63 4.60 23.14
C THR A 122 17.98 3.33 22.55
N GLU A 123 16.72 3.07 22.88
CA GLU A 123 15.96 1.95 22.33
C GLU A 123 15.72 2.11 20.82
N ILE A 124 15.59 3.36 20.33
CA ILE A 124 15.51 3.65 18.90
C ILE A 124 16.81 3.24 18.18
N LEU A 125 17.99 3.55 18.75
CA LEU A 125 19.29 3.13 18.19
C LEU A 125 19.45 1.60 18.17
N ASP A 126 18.86 0.90 19.14
CA ASP A 126 18.86 -0.56 19.16
C ASP A 126 17.94 -1.16 18.10
N LEU A 127 16.81 -0.52 17.79
CA LEU A 127 15.81 -1.03 16.86
C LEU A 127 16.01 -0.60 15.40
N ALA A 128 16.70 0.51 15.13
CA ALA A 128 16.79 1.07 13.78
C ALA A 128 18.22 1.47 13.37
N ASP A 129 18.48 1.41 12.07
CA ASP A 129 19.65 2.06 11.47
C ASP A 129 19.32 3.54 11.22
N ILE A 130 19.99 4.47 11.91
CA ILE A 130 19.70 5.90 11.72
C ILE A 130 20.28 6.37 10.39
N ILE A 131 19.44 6.96 9.54
CA ILE A 131 19.81 7.51 8.23
C ILE A 131 19.61 9.02 8.27
N ILE A 132 20.69 9.76 8.10
CA ILE A 132 20.68 11.22 8.14
C ILE A 132 20.73 11.79 6.73
N ALA A 133 19.67 12.55 6.41
CA ALA A 133 19.51 13.30 5.18
C ALA A 133 19.94 14.76 5.33
N ARG A 134 20.53 15.34 4.28
CA ARG A 134 20.88 16.75 4.24
C ARG A 134 19.63 17.60 4.05
N ARG A 135 19.35 18.49 5.01
CA ARG A 135 18.25 19.46 4.93
C ARG A 135 18.70 20.89 5.17
N VAL A 136 19.69 21.08 6.06
CA VAL A 136 20.22 22.40 6.41
C VAL A 136 21.74 22.44 6.27
N HIS A 137 22.45 21.37 6.61
CA HIS A 137 23.89 21.38 6.69
C HIS A 137 24.53 20.87 5.38
N THR A 138 25.50 21.64 4.87
CA THR A 138 26.26 21.24 3.69
C THR A 138 27.41 20.31 4.05
N ASP A 139 28.22 20.66 5.05
CA ASP A 139 29.41 19.92 5.48
C ASP A 139 29.57 19.89 7.01
N GLY A 140 30.45 19.02 7.52
CA GLY A 140 30.87 19.02 8.93
C GLY A 140 29.86 18.49 9.96
N PHE A 141 28.68 18.03 9.51
CA PHE A 141 27.68 17.44 10.40
C PHE A 141 28.16 16.10 11.00
N SER A 142 28.15 16.00 12.32
CA SER A 142 28.48 14.78 13.07
C SER A 142 27.55 14.58 14.26
N CYS A 143 27.18 13.34 14.53
CA CYS A 143 26.45 12.92 15.73
C CYS A 143 27.32 12.05 16.63
N SER A 144 26.97 11.98 17.91
CA SER A 144 27.62 11.13 18.92
C SER A 144 27.12 9.69 18.95
N PHE A 145 26.21 9.32 18.04
CA PHE A 145 25.61 7.99 17.91
C PHE A 145 25.88 7.43 16.50
N PRO A 146 25.75 6.11 16.27
CA PRO A 146 25.92 5.53 14.94
C PRO A 146 24.85 5.98 13.95
N TYR A 147 25.26 6.39 12.74
CA TYR A 147 24.35 6.73 11.65
C TYR A 147 24.99 6.42 10.29
N GLN A 148 24.13 6.24 9.29
CA GLN A 148 24.46 6.33 7.88
C GLN A 148 24.05 7.71 7.37
N ARG A 149 24.79 8.26 6.41
CA ARG A 149 24.49 9.57 5.83
C ARG A 149 24.24 9.41 4.34
N ILE A 150 23.15 9.99 3.84
CA ILE A 150 22.94 10.14 2.40
C ILE A 150 23.45 11.51 1.96
N THR A 151 23.98 11.58 0.74
CA THR A 151 24.59 12.79 0.17
C THR A 151 23.65 13.50 -0.80
N ASN A 152 22.37 13.54 -0.45
CA ASN A 152 21.33 14.13 -1.27
C ASN A 152 21.53 15.64 -1.49
N GLU A 153 20.99 16.13 -2.60
CA GLU A 153 20.81 17.56 -2.82
C GLU A 153 19.81 18.17 -1.83
N ILE A 154 20.07 19.42 -1.41
CA ILE A 154 19.18 20.14 -0.49
C ILE A 154 18.06 20.78 -1.30
N ILE A 155 16.89 20.14 -1.30
CA ILE A 155 15.68 20.72 -1.87
C ILE A 155 15.09 21.73 -0.88
N ASN A 156 15.29 23.02 -1.15
CA ASN A 156 14.82 24.12 -0.29
C ASN A 156 13.32 24.40 -0.45
N ILE A 157 12.50 23.38 -0.16
CA ILE A 157 11.04 23.45 -0.12
C ILE A 157 10.58 22.89 1.23
N SER A 158 9.72 23.64 1.92
CA SER A 158 9.08 23.20 3.16
C SER A 158 7.56 23.21 3.01
N SER A 159 6.87 22.35 3.77
CA SER A 159 5.41 22.35 3.80
C SER A 159 4.83 23.71 4.23
N GLU A 160 5.50 24.43 5.12
CA GLU A 160 5.10 25.79 5.52
C GLU A 160 5.19 26.78 4.35
N MET A 161 6.28 26.72 3.57
CA MET A 161 6.43 27.52 2.37
C MET A 161 5.31 27.24 1.36
N VAL A 162 4.94 25.96 1.18
CA VAL A 162 3.82 25.58 0.30
C VAL A 162 2.51 26.19 0.80
N ARG A 163 2.15 26.01 2.09
CA ARG A 163 0.91 26.56 2.66
C ARG A 163 0.83 28.08 2.53
N ASN A 164 1.91 28.80 2.86
CA ASN A 164 1.95 30.26 2.76
C ASN A 164 1.76 30.73 1.31
N ARG A 165 2.40 30.05 0.35
CA ARG A 165 2.25 30.40 -1.08
C ARG A 165 0.84 30.13 -1.60
N ILE A 166 0.17 29.07 -1.15
CA ILE A 166 -1.24 28.82 -1.51
C ILE A 166 -2.12 29.96 -0.97
N ALA A 167 -2.01 30.26 0.33
CA ALA A 167 -2.80 31.31 0.97
C ALA A 167 -2.57 32.70 0.35
N GLU A 168 -1.33 32.99 -0.07
CA GLU A 168 -0.93 34.24 -0.73
C GLU A 168 -1.18 34.24 -2.25
N LYS A 169 -1.78 33.18 -2.81
CA LYS A 169 -2.02 33.02 -4.26
C LYS A 169 -0.75 33.17 -5.12
N LYS A 170 0.38 32.68 -4.61
CA LYS A 170 1.68 32.63 -5.31
C LYS A 170 1.87 31.29 -6.03
N ALA A 171 2.84 31.20 -6.94
CA ALA A 171 3.09 29.95 -7.67
C ALA A 171 3.59 28.80 -6.77
N TRP A 172 2.86 27.70 -6.66
CA TRP A 172 3.23 26.55 -5.80
C TRP A 172 3.12 25.18 -6.48
N HIS A 173 2.57 25.12 -7.71
CA HIS A 173 2.13 23.87 -8.36
C HIS A 173 3.22 22.81 -8.51
N TYR A 174 4.47 23.21 -8.79
CA TYR A 174 5.61 22.30 -8.96
C TYR A 174 6.42 22.07 -7.67
N MET A 175 5.98 22.64 -6.55
CA MET A 175 6.60 22.36 -5.25
C MET A 175 6.12 21.03 -4.67
N ILE A 176 4.99 20.51 -5.16
CA ILE A 176 4.39 19.26 -4.71
C ILE A 176 3.97 18.39 -5.91
N PRO A 177 3.72 17.09 -5.70
CA PRO A 177 3.19 16.20 -6.74
C PRO A 177 1.81 16.65 -7.25
N ALA A 178 1.54 16.43 -8.53
CA ALA A 178 0.29 16.86 -9.18
C ALA A 178 -0.95 16.21 -8.54
N GLU A 179 -0.82 14.99 -8.02
CA GLU A 179 -1.88 14.23 -7.38
C GLU A 179 -2.26 14.77 -5.99
N ALA A 180 -1.29 15.32 -5.26
CA ALA A 180 -1.54 16.04 -4.01
C ALA A 180 -2.15 17.42 -4.30
N ARG A 181 -1.65 18.09 -5.34
CA ARG A 181 -2.21 19.36 -5.83
C ARG A 181 -3.69 19.24 -6.16
N ALA A 182 -4.09 18.20 -6.90
CA ALA A 182 -5.48 17.96 -7.24
C ALA A 182 -6.38 17.83 -6.00
N ILE A 183 -5.90 17.18 -4.92
CA ILE A 183 -6.65 17.10 -3.65
C ILE A 183 -6.77 18.47 -2.99
N ILE A 184 -5.68 19.24 -2.95
CA ILE A 184 -5.66 20.58 -2.35
C ILE A 184 -6.67 21.51 -3.07
N GLU A 185 -6.66 21.48 -4.40
CA GLU A 185 -7.56 22.28 -5.23
C GLU A 185 -9.02 21.84 -5.07
N ASP A 186 -9.30 20.53 -5.15
CA ASP A 186 -10.65 19.95 -4.99
C ASP A 186 -11.30 20.26 -3.64
N ARG A 187 -10.51 20.19 -2.55
CA ARG A 187 -10.99 20.41 -1.19
C ARG A 187 -10.82 21.83 -0.68
N GLY A 188 -10.27 22.73 -1.49
CA GLY A 188 -9.94 24.10 -1.10
C GLY A 188 -8.99 24.21 0.09
N LEU A 189 -8.06 23.27 0.23
CA LEU A 189 -7.12 23.24 1.36
C LEU A 189 -6.16 24.43 1.32
N TYR A 190 -5.73 24.88 2.48
CA TYR A 190 -4.73 25.95 2.64
C TYR A 190 -5.12 27.30 2.00
N GLY A 191 -6.41 27.51 1.73
CA GLY A 191 -6.90 28.72 1.05
C GLY A 191 -6.84 28.64 -0.48
N SER A 192 -6.65 27.44 -1.05
CA SER A 192 -6.83 27.23 -2.49
C SER A 192 -8.28 27.52 -2.85
N ALA A 193 -8.53 28.57 -3.64
CA ALA A 193 -9.84 28.71 -4.27
C ALA A 193 -9.93 27.67 -5.40
N ALA A 194 -11.12 27.10 -5.62
CA ALA A 194 -11.38 26.34 -6.84
C ALA A 194 -11.33 27.31 -8.03
N GLU A 195 -10.15 27.48 -8.63
CA GLU A 195 -10.07 28.12 -9.94
C GLU A 195 -10.55 27.10 -10.97
N ASP A 196 -11.60 27.48 -11.69
CA ASP A 196 -12.25 26.75 -12.78
C ASP A 196 -11.24 26.55 -13.94
N SER A 197 -10.31 25.61 -13.74
CA SER A 197 -9.22 25.32 -14.66
C SER A 197 -9.37 23.88 -15.12
N GLY A 198 -10.29 23.70 -16.08
CA GLY A 198 -10.38 22.52 -16.91
C GLY A 198 -9.06 22.28 -17.65
N GLY A 199 -8.17 21.50 -17.03
CA GLY A 199 -6.90 21.09 -17.62
C GLY A 199 -6.72 19.59 -17.46
N SER A 200 -7.33 18.80 -18.36
CA SER A 200 -7.02 17.38 -18.43
C SER A 200 -5.60 17.20 -18.94
N PHE A 201 -4.67 16.82 -18.06
CA PHE A 201 -3.36 16.37 -18.48
C PHE A 201 -3.50 14.96 -19.06
N ARG A 202 -3.55 14.88 -20.40
CA ARG A 202 -3.34 13.64 -21.16
C ARG A 202 -1.91 13.65 -21.68
N GLY A 203 -1.04 12.82 -21.11
CA GLY A 203 0.28 12.53 -21.65
C GLY A 203 0.26 11.18 -22.35
N ASP A 204 0.55 11.18 -23.65
CA ASP A 204 0.58 9.99 -24.50
C ASP A 204 2.02 9.46 -24.66
N THR A 205 2.10 8.13 -24.70
CA THR A 205 3.11 7.24 -25.33
C THR A 205 4.60 7.23 -24.90
N ALA A 206 5.04 6.04 -24.45
CA ALA A 206 6.31 5.40 -24.85
C ALA A 206 6.20 3.87 -24.65
N GLU A 207 7.10 3.08 -25.23
CA GLU A 207 6.86 1.72 -25.71
C GLU A 207 7.03 0.59 -24.66
N ARG A 208 6.09 -0.37 -24.70
CA ARG A 208 5.97 -1.70 -24.03
C ARG A 208 6.27 -1.83 -22.53
N ASP A 209 7.42 -1.38 -22.03
CA ASP A 209 7.74 -1.37 -20.58
C ASP A 209 7.00 -0.21 -19.87
N GLN A 210 6.90 0.93 -20.56
CA GLN A 210 6.09 2.06 -20.12
C GLN A 210 4.59 1.76 -20.24
N GLY A 211 4.16 0.90 -21.16
CA GLY A 211 2.76 0.53 -21.34
C GLY A 211 2.17 -0.16 -20.11
N ARG A 212 2.93 -1.07 -19.48
CA ARG A 212 2.48 -1.77 -18.27
C ARG A 212 2.56 -0.90 -17.03
N LYS A 213 3.59 -0.07 -16.89
CA LYS A 213 3.67 0.95 -15.82
C LYS A 213 2.51 1.96 -15.92
N ASN A 214 2.19 2.42 -17.12
CA ASN A 214 1.03 3.28 -17.39
C ASN A 214 -0.30 2.58 -17.07
N LEU A 215 -0.40 1.27 -17.38
CA LEU A 215 -1.57 0.46 -17.04
C LEU A 215 -1.74 0.35 -15.52
N ILE A 216 -0.71 -0.06 -14.79
CA ILE A 216 -0.72 -0.17 -13.32
C ILE A 216 -1.10 1.17 -12.71
N PHE A 217 -0.47 2.26 -13.15
CA PHE A 217 -0.80 3.62 -12.71
C PHE A 217 -2.27 3.95 -12.98
N SER A 218 -2.78 3.67 -14.17
CA SER A 218 -4.19 3.96 -14.54
C SER A 218 -5.19 3.17 -13.70
N VAL A 219 -4.89 1.90 -13.40
CA VAL A 219 -5.71 1.04 -12.55
C VAL A 219 -5.67 1.53 -11.10
N GLU A 220 -4.50 1.89 -10.58
CA GLU A 220 -4.35 2.41 -9.22
C GLU A 220 -5.05 3.76 -9.03
N GLN A 221 -4.92 4.69 -9.99
CA GLN A 221 -5.66 5.96 -9.96
C GLN A 221 -7.18 5.74 -10.00
N THR A 222 -7.64 4.73 -10.74
CA THR A 222 -9.06 4.36 -10.76
C THR A 222 -9.49 3.80 -9.40
N ALA A 223 -8.72 2.86 -8.83
CA ALA A 223 -8.99 2.31 -7.50
C ALA A 223 -9.08 3.42 -6.46
N ARG A 224 -8.16 4.39 -6.48
CA ARG A 224 -8.17 5.54 -5.58
C ARG A 224 -9.41 6.41 -5.72
N ARG A 225 -9.88 6.67 -6.94
CA ARG A 225 -11.03 7.55 -7.19
C ARG A 225 -12.36 6.88 -6.85
N GLU A 226 -12.46 5.57 -7.07
CA GLU A 226 -13.74 4.84 -7.00
C GLU A 226 -13.94 4.09 -5.68
N MET A 227 -12.86 3.80 -4.93
CA MET A 227 -12.93 3.16 -3.63
C MET A 227 -12.88 4.17 -2.48
N SER A 228 -13.39 3.78 -1.31
CA SER A 228 -13.08 4.52 -0.08
C SER A 228 -11.60 4.44 0.26
N LEU A 229 -11.07 5.43 1.00
CA LEU A 229 -9.65 5.48 1.39
C LEU A 229 -9.17 4.17 2.04
N ASN A 230 -9.89 3.66 3.03
CA ASN A 230 -9.53 2.41 3.71
C ASN A 230 -9.46 1.22 2.74
N ARG A 231 -10.34 1.18 1.75
CA ARG A 231 -10.37 0.13 0.74
C ARG A 231 -9.22 0.28 -0.25
N PHE A 232 -8.92 1.51 -0.68
CA PHE A 232 -7.76 1.79 -1.51
C PHE A 232 -6.44 1.40 -0.83
N ILE A 233 -6.26 1.77 0.46
CA ILE A 233 -5.11 1.37 1.27
C ILE A 233 -5.01 -0.15 1.34
N HIS A 234 -6.12 -0.85 1.61
CA HIS A 234 -6.15 -2.30 1.61
C HIS A 234 -5.75 -2.92 0.26
N SER A 235 -6.30 -2.42 -0.85
CA SER A 235 -5.95 -2.89 -2.21
C SER A 235 -4.48 -2.64 -2.53
N ARG A 236 -3.93 -1.49 -2.13
CA ARG A 236 -2.52 -1.18 -2.32
C ARG A 236 -1.61 -2.06 -1.47
N ASN A 237 -1.93 -2.28 -0.20
CA ASN A 237 -1.16 -3.19 0.64
C ASN A 237 -1.25 -4.64 0.14
N THR A 238 -2.40 -5.04 -0.39
CA THR A 238 -2.57 -6.32 -1.10
C THR A 238 -1.64 -6.39 -2.33
N ALA A 239 -1.60 -5.33 -3.15
CA ALA A 239 -0.71 -5.22 -4.31
C ALA A 239 0.77 -5.34 -3.93
N LEU A 240 1.18 -4.66 -2.86
CA LEU A 240 2.56 -4.66 -2.37
C LEU A 240 2.99 -6.02 -1.82
N LEU A 241 2.14 -6.67 -1.01
CA LEU A 241 2.43 -8.02 -0.54
C LEU A 241 2.43 -9.03 -1.70
N ALA A 242 1.51 -8.89 -2.66
CA ALA A 242 1.49 -9.72 -3.86
C ALA A 242 2.77 -9.55 -4.70
N TRP A 243 3.27 -8.33 -4.87
CA TRP A 243 4.55 -8.03 -5.51
C TRP A 243 5.70 -8.77 -4.81
N ASP A 244 5.78 -8.68 -3.48
CA ASP A 244 6.85 -9.31 -2.70
C ASP A 244 6.80 -10.84 -2.81
N LEU A 245 5.61 -11.43 -2.70
CA LEU A 245 5.41 -12.87 -2.87
C LEU A 245 5.76 -13.31 -4.30
N CYS A 246 5.40 -12.54 -5.32
CA CYS A 246 5.75 -12.85 -6.71
C CYS A 246 7.27 -12.90 -6.89
N ARG A 247 8.01 -11.92 -6.35
CA ARG A 247 9.48 -11.94 -6.34
C ARG A 247 10.04 -13.20 -5.68
N ARG A 248 9.49 -13.58 -4.51
CA ARG A 248 9.94 -14.76 -3.75
C ARG A 248 9.70 -16.07 -4.49
N PHE A 249 8.56 -16.19 -5.18
CA PHE A 249 8.14 -17.42 -5.85
C PHE A 249 8.43 -17.44 -7.37
N GLY A 250 9.20 -16.49 -7.88
CA GLY A 250 9.64 -16.49 -9.29
C GLY A 250 8.54 -16.13 -10.29
N ILE A 251 7.56 -15.31 -9.89
CA ILE A 251 6.48 -14.79 -10.73
C ILE A 251 6.74 -13.31 -11.01
N ASP A 252 6.32 -12.81 -12.17
CA ASP A 252 6.43 -11.39 -12.53
C ASP A 252 5.74 -10.50 -11.46
N PRO A 253 6.49 -9.68 -10.70
CA PRO A 253 5.95 -8.86 -9.62
C PRO A 253 4.94 -7.82 -10.08
N GLU A 254 5.07 -7.33 -11.32
CA GLU A 254 4.15 -6.33 -11.87
C GLU A 254 2.74 -6.93 -12.08
N LEU A 255 2.66 -8.22 -12.42
CA LEU A 255 1.36 -8.93 -12.48
C LEU A 255 0.74 -9.09 -11.09
N GLY A 256 1.57 -9.38 -10.09
CA GLY A 256 1.18 -9.42 -8.67
C GLY A 256 0.57 -8.11 -8.20
N TYR A 257 1.25 -7.00 -8.47
CA TYR A 257 0.77 -5.68 -8.11
C TYR A 257 -0.51 -5.31 -8.86
N LEU A 258 -0.54 -5.50 -10.18
CA LEU A 258 -1.71 -5.20 -11.00
C LEU A 258 -2.96 -5.96 -10.51
N ALA A 259 -2.83 -7.26 -10.25
CA ALA A 259 -3.93 -8.07 -9.74
C ALA A 259 -4.33 -7.64 -8.32
N GLY A 260 -3.36 -7.37 -7.45
CA GLY A 260 -3.61 -6.94 -6.08
C GLY A 260 -4.29 -5.57 -5.97
N ILE A 261 -3.90 -4.56 -6.77
CA ILE A 261 -4.53 -3.24 -6.70
C ILE A 261 -5.95 -3.27 -7.27
N ALA A 262 -6.21 -4.18 -8.21
CA ALA A 262 -7.48 -4.30 -8.89
C ALA A 262 -8.50 -5.21 -8.20
N HIS A 263 -8.08 -6.07 -7.27
CA HIS A 263 -8.89 -7.19 -6.78
C HIS A 263 -10.28 -6.77 -6.28
N ASP A 264 -10.36 -5.60 -5.65
CA ASP A 264 -11.57 -5.07 -5.01
C ASP A 264 -12.28 -3.99 -5.84
N LEU A 265 -11.88 -3.74 -7.10
CA LEU A 265 -12.50 -2.70 -7.97
C LEU A 265 -14.00 -2.90 -8.18
N GLY A 266 -14.50 -4.12 -8.01
CA GLY A 266 -15.93 -4.42 -8.07
C GLY A 266 -16.71 -4.04 -6.81
N LYS A 267 -16.06 -3.78 -5.66
CA LYS A 267 -16.75 -3.51 -4.38
C LYS A 267 -17.67 -2.30 -4.40
N PRO A 268 -17.31 -1.16 -5.03
CA PRO A 268 -18.18 0.02 -5.05
C PRO A 268 -19.39 -0.12 -5.99
N LEU A 269 -19.42 -1.15 -6.85
CA LEU A 269 -20.47 -1.32 -7.84
C LEU A 269 -21.80 -1.72 -7.19
N LYS A 270 -22.89 -1.22 -7.77
CA LYS A 270 -24.26 -1.62 -7.38
C LYS A 270 -24.51 -3.09 -7.73
N GLU A 271 -25.36 -3.77 -6.96
CA GLU A 271 -25.68 -5.19 -7.16
C GLU A 271 -26.16 -5.52 -8.59
N GLN A 272 -26.94 -4.63 -9.19
CA GLN A 272 -27.41 -4.78 -10.58
C GLN A 272 -26.23 -4.82 -11.58
N THR A 273 -25.23 -3.96 -11.37
CA THR A 273 -24.00 -3.92 -12.17
C THR A 273 -23.16 -5.16 -11.95
N LEU A 274 -23.02 -5.62 -10.70
CA LEU A 274 -22.32 -6.86 -10.37
C LEU A 274 -22.93 -8.07 -11.09
N LEU A 275 -24.26 -8.21 -11.04
CA LEU A 275 -24.98 -9.27 -11.72
C LEU A 275 -24.88 -9.18 -13.25
N ALA A 276 -24.93 -7.96 -13.81
CA ALA A 276 -24.81 -7.75 -15.25
C ALA A 276 -23.41 -8.12 -15.75
N LEU A 277 -22.36 -7.69 -15.05
CA LEU A 277 -20.98 -8.05 -15.36
C LEU A 277 -20.76 -9.55 -15.22
N ALA A 278 -21.11 -10.15 -14.08
CA ALA A 278 -20.92 -11.59 -13.86
C ALA A 278 -21.63 -12.49 -14.89
N LYS A 279 -22.72 -12.03 -15.54
CA LYS A 279 -23.34 -12.78 -16.64
C LYS A 279 -22.48 -12.82 -17.92
N LYS A 280 -21.58 -11.86 -18.11
CA LYS A 280 -20.71 -11.76 -19.28
C LYS A 280 -19.47 -12.64 -19.21
N ASP A 281 -19.08 -13.15 -18.03
CA ASP A 281 -17.88 -13.99 -17.90
C ASP A 281 -18.08 -15.46 -18.32
N GLY A 282 -19.33 -15.87 -18.60
CA GLY A 282 -19.67 -17.22 -19.04
C GLY A 282 -19.77 -18.28 -17.92
N GLY A 283 -19.49 -17.94 -16.66
CA GLY A 283 -19.46 -18.86 -15.52
C GLY A 283 -20.81 -19.16 -14.86
N GLY A 284 -21.88 -18.49 -15.27
CA GLY A 284 -23.20 -18.60 -14.62
C GLY A 284 -23.24 -17.99 -13.21
N LEU A 285 -24.36 -18.15 -12.50
CA LEU A 285 -24.53 -17.64 -11.13
C LEU A 285 -24.90 -18.78 -10.19
N SER A 286 -24.06 -19.03 -9.19
CA SER A 286 -24.31 -19.98 -8.10
C SER A 286 -25.50 -19.57 -7.24
N LYS A 287 -26.01 -20.50 -6.42
CA LYS A 287 -27.12 -20.20 -5.48
C LYS A 287 -26.72 -19.11 -4.49
N LEU A 288 -25.48 -19.13 -4.02
CA LEU A 288 -24.98 -18.18 -3.03
C LEU A 288 -24.81 -16.77 -3.62
N GLU A 289 -24.27 -16.67 -4.84
CA GLU A 289 -24.11 -15.38 -5.54
C GLU A 289 -25.44 -14.72 -5.88
N ARG A 290 -26.48 -15.51 -6.22
CA ARG A 290 -27.85 -14.97 -6.41
C ARG A 290 -28.42 -14.37 -5.13
N LYS A 291 -28.14 -15.00 -3.99
CA LYS A 291 -28.62 -14.55 -2.67
C LYS A 291 -27.79 -13.38 -2.13
N LYS A 292 -26.50 -13.32 -2.45
CA LYS A 292 -25.55 -12.29 -2.01
C LYS A 292 -24.71 -11.80 -3.21
N PRO A 293 -25.25 -10.90 -4.05
CA PRO A 293 -24.55 -10.39 -5.23
C PRO A 293 -23.20 -9.75 -4.94
N ALA A 294 -23.01 -9.22 -3.72
CA ALA A 294 -21.73 -8.66 -3.27
C ALA A 294 -20.54 -9.65 -3.37
N LEU A 295 -20.78 -10.98 -3.43
CA LEU A 295 -19.72 -11.97 -3.64
C LEU A 295 -19.13 -11.92 -5.06
N LEU A 296 -19.85 -11.33 -6.03
CA LEU A 296 -19.44 -11.24 -7.43
C LEU A 296 -18.38 -10.15 -7.70
N HIS A 297 -18.00 -9.35 -6.71
CA HIS A 297 -17.09 -8.22 -6.92
C HIS A 297 -15.76 -8.63 -7.56
N GLY A 298 -15.17 -9.77 -7.21
CA GLY A 298 -13.94 -10.25 -7.84
C GLY A 298 -14.14 -10.54 -9.34
N ARG A 299 -15.18 -11.30 -9.69
CA ARG A 299 -15.54 -11.60 -11.09
C ARG A 299 -15.84 -10.32 -11.89
N ALA A 300 -16.58 -9.39 -11.28
CA ALA A 300 -16.87 -8.09 -11.87
C ALA A 300 -15.60 -7.23 -12.05
N ALA A 301 -14.68 -7.24 -11.08
CA ALA A 301 -13.40 -6.54 -11.17
C ALA A 301 -12.52 -7.08 -12.31
N ALA A 302 -12.48 -8.41 -12.50
CA ALA A 302 -11.75 -9.03 -13.60
C ALA A 302 -12.32 -8.59 -14.96
N LEU A 303 -13.64 -8.55 -15.11
CA LEU A 303 -14.26 -8.05 -16.34
C LEU A 303 -14.02 -6.55 -16.55
N LEU A 304 -14.04 -5.74 -15.48
CA LEU A 304 -13.68 -4.32 -15.57
C LEU A 304 -12.24 -4.15 -16.06
N LEU A 305 -11.29 -4.94 -15.55
CA LEU A 305 -9.91 -4.91 -16.03
C LEU A 305 -9.81 -5.20 -17.53
N ARG A 306 -10.53 -6.23 -18.00
CA ARG A 306 -10.56 -6.57 -19.43
C ARG A 306 -11.22 -5.47 -20.27
N GLU A 307 -12.44 -5.07 -19.94
CA GLU A 307 -13.24 -4.15 -20.77
C GLU A 307 -12.74 -2.69 -20.73
N ARG A 308 -12.29 -2.20 -19.56
CA ARG A 308 -11.90 -0.79 -19.38
C ARG A 308 -10.42 -0.54 -19.60
N PHE A 309 -9.57 -1.51 -19.29
CA PHE A 309 -8.11 -1.33 -19.31
C PHE A 309 -7.40 -2.22 -20.33
N GLY A 310 -8.13 -3.07 -21.07
CA GLY A 310 -7.55 -3.94 -22.11
C GLY A 310 -6.63 -5.03 -21.55
N VAL A 311 -6.87 -5.47 -20.31
CA VAL A 311 -6.07 -6.54 -19.70
C VAL A 311 -6.54 -7.91 -20.21
N ASP A 312 -5.67 -8.59 -20.95
CA ASP A 312 -5.93 -9.93 -21.52
C ASP A 312 -5.14 -11.07 -20.84
N ASN A 313 -4.28 -10.75 -19.87
CA ASN A 313 -3.50 -11.77 -19.15
C ASN A 313 -4.44 -12.67 -18.31
N ALA A 314 -4.53 -13.95 -18.67
CA ALA A 314 -5.44 -14.90 -18.05
C ALA A 314 -5.19 -15.09 -16.54
N ASP A 315 -3.92 -15.15 -16.13
CA ASP A 315 -3.54 -15.35 -14.73
C ASP A 315 -3.96 -14.15 -13.87
N VAL A 316 -3.79 -12.91 -14.37
CA VAL A 316 -4.24 -11.68 -13.67
C VAL A 316 -5.76 -11.69 -13.50
N LEU A 317 -6.49 -12.01 -14.56
CA LEU A 317 -7.95 -12.03 -14.54
C LEU A 317 -8.49 -13.14 -13.62
N GLU A 318 -7.86 -14.32 -13.63
CA GLU A 318 -8.18 -15.41 -12.69
C GLU A 318 -7.89 -14.99 -11.25
N ALA A 319 -6.72 -14.40 -10.99
CA ALA A 319 -6.32 -13.95 -9.66
C ALA A 319 -7.30 -12.96 -9.06
N VAL A 320 -7.73 -11.97 -9.84
CA VAL A 320 -8.74 -10.99 -9.45
C VAL A 320 -10.11 -11.65 -9.24
N ALA A 321 -10.53 -12.56 -10.14
CA ALA A 321 -11.82 -13.22 -10.04
C ALA A 321 -11.95 -14.13 -8.81
N MET A 322 -10.87 -14.82 -8.43
CA MET A 322 -10.89 -15.91 -7.44
C MET A 322 -10.33 -15.56 -6.05
N HIS A 323 -9.90 -14.31 -5.82
CA HIS A 323 -9.22 -13.91 -4.57
C HIS A 323 -10.04 -14.14 -3.29
N THR A 324 -11.37 -14.27 -3.37
CA THR A 324 -12.25 -14.39 -2.20
C THR A 324 -12.40 -15.82 -1.69
N GLY A 325 -12.88 -16.72 -2.55
CA GLY A 325 -13.26 -18.09 -2.19
C GLY A 325 -12.16 -19.12 -2.37
N GLY A 326 -11.13 -18.79 -3.16
CA GLY A 326 -10.15 -19.76 -3.63
C GLY A 326 -10.79 -20.80 -4.57
N GLY A 327 -9.97 -21.63 -5.21
CA GLY A 327 -10.49 -22.72 -6.03
C GLY A 327 -9.46 -23.78 -6.40
N ALA A 328 -9.99 -24.90 -6.88
CA ALA A 328 -9.24 -26.15 -7.00
C ALA A 328 -8.04 -26.13 -7.96
N ASN A 329 -8.02 -25.20 -8.91
CA ASN A 329 -7.03 -25.13 -9.99
C ASN A 329 -6.42 -23.72 -10.15
N MET A 330 -6.39 -22.93 -9.08
CA MET A 330 -5.83 -21.58 -9.12
C MET A 330 -4.39 -21.58 -9.66
N CYS A 331 -4.11 -20.70 -10.63
CA CYS A 331 -2.74 -20.43 -11.03
C CYS A 331 -1.92 -19.90 -9.82
N PRO A 332 -0.58 -19.98 -9.88
CA PRO A 332 0.28 -19.46 -8.81
C PRO A 332 0.02 -18.00 -8.45
N LEU A 333 -0.25 -17.13 -9.44
CA LEU A 333 -0.58 -15.72 -9.21
C LEU A 333 -1.88 -15.56 -8.42
N ALA A 334 -2.91 -16.35 -8.73
CA ALA A 334 -4.17 -16.32 -8.00
C ALA A 334 -4.01 -16.72 -6.54
N LYS A 335 -3.17 -17.73 -6.24
CA LYS A 335 -2.83 -18.11 -4.86
C LYS A 335 -2.14 -16.96 -4.13
N ILE A 336 -1.22 -16.27 -4.79
CA ILE A 336 -0.52 -15.11 -4.22
C ILE A 336 -1.49 -13.98 -3.87
N VAL A 337 -2.40 -13.62 -4.78
CA VAL A 337 -3.38 -12.55 -4.51
C VAL A 337 -4.34 -12.95 -3.39
N TYR A 338 -4.75 -14.22 -3.33
CA TYR A 338 -5.56 -14.75 -2.22
C TYR A 338 -4.84 -14.64 -0.86
N ILE A 339 -3.55 -15.00 -0.80
CA ILE A 339 -2.73 -14.85 0.40
C ILE A 339 -2.62 -13.36 0.76
N ALA A 340 -2.28 -12.52 -0.22
CA ALA A 340 -2.03 -11.11 -0.01
C ALA A 340 -3.25 -10.36 0.54
N ASP A 341 -4.46 -10.60 0.00
CA ASP A 341 -5.72 -10.01 0.48
C ASP A 341 -5.94 -10.26 1.99
N LYS A 342 -5.49 -11.41 2.49
CA LYS A 342 -5.77 -11.85 3.86
C LYS A 342 -4.68 -11.49 4.84
N MET A 343 -3.44 -11.41 4.34
CA MET A 343 -2.25 -11.28 5.18
C MET A 343 -1.61 -9.91 5.13
N GLU A 344 -2.06 -9.02 4.24
CA GLU A 344 -1.52 -7.67 4.13
C GLU A 344 -1.60 -6.89 5.46
N VAL A 345 -0.72 -5.90 5.58
CA VAL A 345 -0.34 -5.25 6.84
C VAL A 345 -1.46 -4.50 7.54
N SER A 346 -2.51 -4.10 6.82
CA SER A 346 -3.69 -3.45 7.40
C SER A 346 -4.76 -4.43 7.90
N ARG A 347 -4.60 -5.75 7.67
CA ARG A 347 -5.44 -6.79 8.30
C ARG A 347 -5.01 -7.02 9.75
N GLU A 348 -5.52 -6.20 10.67
CA GLU A 348 -5.20 -6.29 12.11
C GLU A 348 -5.54 -7.65 12.76
N LYS A 349 -6.52 -8.36 12.20
CA LYS A 349 -6.97 -9.67 12.70
C LYS A 349 -6.28 -10.87 12.04
N ALA A 350 -5.36 -10.63 11.10
CA ALA A 350 -4.61 -11.72 10.48
C ALA A 350 -3.69 -12.38 11.52
N ASP A 351 -3.62 -13.71 11.47
CA ASP A 351 -2.76 -14.48 12.37
C ASP A 351 -1.28 -14.08 12.16
N PRO A 352 -0.58 -13.62 13.21
CA PRO A 352 0.83 -13.23 13.09
C PRO A 352 1.75 -14.35 12.60
N ALA A 353 1.48 -15.61 12.96
CA ALA A 353 2.26 -16.75 12.51
C ALA A 353 2.06 -17.02 11.02
N LEU A 354 0.83 -16.88 10.50
CA LEU A 354 0.55 -16.99 9.06
C LEU A 354 1.18 -15.83 8.28
N ARG A 355 1.15 -14.61 8.82
CA ARG A 355 1.86 -13.47 8.22
C ARG A 355 3.36 -13.71 8.19
N ALA A 356 3.96 -14.24 9.25
CA ALA A 356 5.38 -14.61 9.26
C ALA A 356 5.70 -15.68 8.21
N MET A 357 4.82 -16.69 8.07
CA MET A 357 4.93 -17.75 7.07
C MET A 357 4.99 -17.22 5.64
N CYS A 358 4.33 -16.08 5.35
CA CYS A 358 4.40 -15.41 4.05
C CYS A 358 5.82 -14.92 3.68
N TYR A 359 6.75 -14.84 4.63
CA TYR A 359 8.13 -14.42 4.40
C TYR A 359 9.16 -15.54 4.59
N THR A 360 8.80 -16.61 5.31
CA THR A 360 9.73 -17.67 5.73
C THR A 360 9.54 -19.01 5.00
N GLU A 361 8.32 -19.34 4.58
CA GLU A 361 8.04 -20.60 3.86
C GLU A 361 8.36 -20.47 2.37
N ASN A 362 8.98 -21.50 1.80
CA ASN A 362 9.47 -21.56 0.43
C ASN A 362 8.53 -22.32 -0.52
N ASP A 363 7.51 -22.99 0.01
CA ASP A 363 6.46 -23.66 -0.76
C ASP A 363 5.18 -22.82 -0.79
N LEU A 364 4.85 -22.25 -1.96
CA LEU A 364 3.65 -21.43 -2.17
C LEU A 364 2.36 -22.17 -1.79
N ASP A 365 2.27 -23.47 -2.09
CA ASP A 365 1.06 -24.24 -1.79
C ASP A 365 0.86 -24.40 -0.29
N ARG A 366 1.94 -24.56 0.48
CA ARG A 366 1.85 -24.61 1.94
C ARG A 366 1.35 -23.30 2.53
N VAL A 367 1.87 -22.16 2.07
CA VAL A 367 1.40 -20.84 2.54
C VAL A 367 -0.08 -20.65 2.17
N PHE A 368 -0.44 -20.97 0.92
CA PHE A 368 -1.80 -20.86 0.44
C PHE A 368 -2.77 -21.69 1.27
N PHE A 369 -2.48 -22.98 1.51
CA PHE A 369 -3.37 -23.84 2.27
C PHE A 369 -3.47 -23.45 3.74
N ALA A 370 -2.37 -22.99 4.36
CA ALA A 370 -2.41 -22.50 5.74
C ALA A 370 -3.34 -21.27 5.88
N VAL A 371 -3.24 -20.31 4.97
CA VAL A 371 -4.12 -19.12 4.93
C VAL A 371 -5.57 -19.50 4.56
N PHE A 372 -5.75 -20.45 3.64
CA PHE A 372 -7.06 -20.95 3.26
C PHE A 372 -7.78 -21.65 4.43
N ASP A 373 -7.06 -22.47 5.19
CA ASP A 373 -7.60 -23.19 6.35
C ASP A 373 -8.03 -22.24 7.47
N ASP A 374 -7.26 -21.19 7.71
CA ASP A 374 -7.62 -20.12 8.65
C ASP A 374 -8.90 -19.40 8.20
N ALA A 375 -8.99 -19.02 6.92
CA ALA A 375 -10.17 -18.38 6.35
C ALA A 375 -11.43 -19.27 6.45
N VAL A 376 -11.32 -20.56 6.11
CA VAL A 376 -12.41 -21.52 6.22
C VAL A 376 -12.83 -21.73 7.68
N SER A 377 -11.87 -21.84 8.59
CA SER A 377 -12.14 -21.98 10.03
C SER A 377 -12.87 -20.77 10.58
N TRP A 378 -12.47 -19.57 10.17
CA TRP A 378 -13.14 -18.33 10.53
C TRP A 378 -14.59 -18.30 10.01
N LEU A 379 -14.83 -18.62 8.74
CA LEU A 379 -16.17 -18.67 8.14
C LEU A 379 -17.08 -19.67 8.87
N ARG A 380 -16.57 -20.87 9.16
CA ARG A 380 -17.29 -21.91 9.92
C ARG A 380 -17.63 -21.44 11.33
N SER A 381 -16.69 -20.80 12.03
CA SER A 381 -16.92 -20.26 13.38
C SER A 381 -18.04 -19.21 13.42
N ARG A 382 -18.23 -18.48 12.30
CA ARG A 382 -19.26 -17.47 12.11
C ARG A 382 -20.55 -18.00 11.49
N LYS A 383 -20.64 -19.31 11.22
CA LYS A 383 -21.77 -19.96 10.53
C LYS A 383 -22.09 -19.30 9.17
N ILE A 384 -21.07 -18.88 8.45
CA ILE A 384 -21.19 -18.31 7.10
C ILE A 384 -21.05 -19.44 6.08
N ASP A 385 -22.00 -19.52 5.14
CA ASP A 385 -21.97 -20.49 4.04
C ASP A 385 -20.69 -20.34 3.19
N LEU A 386 -20.05 -21.46 2.88
CA LEU A 386 -18.89 -21.53 1.97
C LEU A 386 -19.35 -21.50 0.51
N SER A 387 -18.53 -20.95 -0.38
CA SER A 387 -18.83 -20.98 -1.82
C SER A 387 -18.66 -22.39 -2.39
N GLU A 388 -19.28 -22.65 -3.54
CA GLU A 388 -19.15 -23.95 -4.24
C GLU A 388 -17.69 -24.22 -4.62
N GLU A 389 -16.92 -23.19 -4.98
CA GLU A 389 -15.49 -23.30 -5.30
C GLU A 389 -14.66 -23.66 -4.07
N THR A 390 -14.94 -23.04 -2.92
CA THR A 390 -14.28 -23.38 -1.64
C THR A 390 -14.54 -24.84 -1.26
N LEU A 391 -15.78 -25.31 -1.40
CA LEU A 391 -16.15 -26.70 -1.10
C LEU A 391 -15.43 -27.68 -2.03
N ARG A 392 -15.38 -27.42 -3.34
CA ARG A 392 -14.64 -28.25 -4.31
C ARG A 392 -13.14 -28.33 -4.00
N LEU A 393 -12.55 -27.22 -3.53
CA LEU A 393 -11.14 -27.21 -3.13
C LEU A 393 -10.89 -28.08 -1.89
N LEU A 394 -11.78 -28.01 -0.89
CA LEU A 394 -11.72 -28.89 0.29
C LEU A 394 -11.81 -30.36 -0.10
N GLU A 395 -12.81 -30.74 -0.93
CA GLU A 395 -13.00 -32.12 -1.40
C GLU A 395 -11.77 -32.66 -2.16
N LYS A 396 -11.21 -31.85 -3.08
CA LYS A 396 -10.01 -32.24 -3.84
C LYS A 396 -8.81 -32.48 -2.95
N ARG A 397 -8.67 -31.70 -1.86
CA ARG A 397 -7.57 -31.86 -0.91
C ARG A 397 -7.73 -33.12 -0.08
N GLU A 398 -8.94 -33.40 0.41
CA GLU A 398 -9.24 -34.63 1.15
C GLU A 398 -8.99 -35.87 0.26
N GLY A 399 -9.43 -35.86 -0.99
CA GLY A 399 -9.18 -36.95 -1.95
C GLY A 399 -7.70 -37.24 -2.21
N LYS A 400 -6.84 -36.21 -2.27
CA LYS A 400 -5.38 -36.37 -2.41
C LYS A 400 -4.68 -36.91 -1.16
N ILE A 401 -5.23 -36.64 0.03
CA ILE A 401 -4.70 -37.17 1.29
C ILE A 401 -4.98 -38.69 1.35
N PHE A 402 -6.19 -39.12 0.98
CA PHE A 402 -6.55 -40.55 0.93
C PHE A 402 -5.78 -41.37 -0.11
N GLU A 403 -5.26 -40.77 -1.18
CA GLU A 403 -4.38 -41.46 -2.14
C GLU A 403 -2.93 -41.58 -1.67
N LYS A 404 -2.43 -40.63 -0.84
CA LYS A 404 -1.08 -40.70 -0.25
C LYS A 404 -0.98 -41.71 0.88
N ASP A 405 -2.04 -41.93 1.64
CA ASP A 405 -2.07 -42.93 2.73
C ASP A 405 -2.31 -44.38 2.25
N LYS A 406 -2.37 -44.60 0.92
CA LYS A 406 -2.58 -45.91 0.29
C LYS A 406 -1.38 -46.45 -0.49
N ASN A 407 -0.28 -45.72 -0.56
CA ASN A 407 0.94 -46.15 -1.27
C ASN A 407 2.11 -46.42 -0.33
#